data_AF-A0A383B7D9-F1
#
_entry.id   AF-A0A383B7D9-F1
#
_cell.length_a   1.000
_cell.length_b   1.000
_cell.length_c   1.000
_cell.angle_alpha   90.00
_cell.angle_beta   90.00
_cell.angle_gamma   90.00
#
_symmetry.space_group_name_H-M   'P 1'
#
loop_
_entity.id
_entity.type
_entity.pdbx_description
1 polymer ?
#
loop_
_entity_poly.entity_id
_entity_poly.type
_entity_poly.pdbx_seq_one_letter_code
_entity_poly.pdbx_strand_id
1 'polypeptide(L)' 'MAECDETSLEVNEGETLGNVHSKLMREFPELTQMKNSTLKAVGVDYQPDDFILSDGDEVSLFPPVQGG' A
#
# COMPACT_ATOMS: atom_id res chain seq x y z
N MET A 1 16.39 -4.39 1.38
CA MET A 1 15.56 -4.48 0.15
C MET A 1 14.56 -5.56 0.46
N ALA A 2 13.26 -5.23 0.52
CA ALA A 2 12.25 -6.27 0.68
C ALA A 2 12.33 -7.20 -0.53
N GLU A 3 12.74 -8.45 -0.33
CA GLU A 3 12.85 -9.50 -1.36
C GLU A 3 11.45 -10.13 -1.55
N CYS A 4 10.46 -9.31 -1.87
CA CYS A 4 9.07 -9.73 -2.07
C CYS A 4 8.39 -8.77 -3.06
N ASP A 5 8.12 -9.25 -4.27
CA ASP A 5 7.42 -8.47 -5.30
C ASP A 5 5.92 -8.30 -5.00
N GLU A 6 5.33 -9.24 -4.23
CA GLU A 6 3.93 -9.21 -3.79
C GLU A 6 3.77 -9.84 -2.39
N THR A 7 2.73 -9.46 -1.66
CA THR A 7 2.33 -10.14 -0.41
C THR A 7 0.81 -10.05 -0.23
N SER A 8 0.22 -11.05 0.41
CA SER A 8 -1.18 -11.03 0.83
C SER A 8 -1.28 -10.56 2.28
N LEU A 9 -2.21 -9.64 2.58
CA LEU A 9 -2.46 -9.16 3.94
C LEU A 9 -3.91 -9.42 4.33
N GLU A 10 -4.14 -10.04 5.48
CA GLU A 10 -5.47 -10.14 6.06
C GLU A 10 -5.84 -8.82 6.76
N VAL A 11 -6.92 -8.20 6.29
CA VAL A 11 -7.43 -6.92 6.80
C VAL A 11 -8.88 -7.08 7.24
N ASN A 12 -9.34 -6.21 8.13
CA ASN A 12 -10.74 -6.27 8.55
C ASN A 12 -11.65 -5.81 7.41
N GLU A 13 -12.91 -6.25 7.43
CA GLU A 13 -13.90 -5.72 6.51
C GLU A 13 -14.08 -4.21 6.71
N GLY A 14 -14.11 -3.46 5.61
CA GLY A 14 -14.27 -2.01 5.64
C GLY A 14 -12.99 -1.25 6.05
N GLU A 15 -11.81 -1.88 5.99
CA GLU A 15 -10.56 -1.20 6.28
C GLU A 15 -10.20 -0.18 5.18
N THR A 16 -9.57 0.93 5.59
CA THR A 16 -9.14 1.95 4.64
C THR A 16 -7.77 1.63 4.06
N LEU A 17 -7.52 2.08 2.83
CA LEU A 17 -6.23 1.97 2.16
C LEU A 17 -5.08 2.53 3.00
N GLY A 18 -5.28 3.66 3.69
CA GLY A 18 -4.27 4.26 4.56
C GLY A 18 -3.96 3.44 5.81
N ASN A 19 -4.95 2.73 6.36
CA ASN A 19 -4.77 1.83 7.49
C ASN A 19 -4.00 0.57 7.07
N VAL A 20 -4.38 -0.02 5.94
CA VAL A 20 -3.68 -1.16 5.33
C VAL A 20 -2.24 -0.81 5.01
N HIS A 21 -2.01 0.33 4.37
CA HIS A 21 -0.67 0.85 4.11
C HIS A 21 0.12 1.05 5.41
N SER A 22 -0.50 1.58 6.47
CA SER A 22 0.16 1.74 7.78
C SER A 22 0.50 0.41 8.46
N LYS A 23 -0.33 -0.64 8.28
CA LYS A 23 -0.03 -2.00 8.75
C LYS A 23 1.14 -2.59 7.98
N LEU A 24 1.13 -2.48 6.66
CA LEU A 24 2.20 -2.96 5.79
C LEU A 24 3.55 -2.33 6.15
N MET A 25 3.58 -1.03 6.48
CA MET A 25 4.81 -0.37 6.96
C MET A 25 5.32 -0.88 8.31
N ARG A 26 4.44 -1.42 9.17
CA ARG A 26 4.85 -2.04 10.44
C ARG A 26 5.42 -3.44 10.23
N GLU A 27 4.86 -4.18 9.28
CA GLU A 27 5.28 -5.53 8.93
C GLU A 27 6.58 -5.53 8.10
N PHE A 28 6.73 -4.51 7.25
CA PHE A 28 7.93 -4.28 6.43
C PHE A 28 8.55 -2.91 6.76
N PRO A 29 9.26 -2.77 7.89
CA PRO A 29 9.83 -1.49 8.34
C PRO A 29 10.74 -0.82 7.30
N GLU A 30 11.40 -1.61 6.44
CA GLU A 30 12.24 -1.10 5.35
C GLU A 30 11.49 -0.17 4.38
N LEU A 31 10.18 -0.37 4.20
CA LEU A 31 9.34 0.45 3.32
C LEU A 31 8.96 1.80 3.97
N THR A 32 9.14 1.95 5.28
CA THR A 32 8.69 3.14 6.04
C THR A 32 9.32 4.44 5.54
N GLN A 33 10.53 4.37 4.95
CA GLN A 33 11.21 5.54 4.37
C GLN A 33 10.40 6.20 3.25
N MET A 34 9.53 5.44 2.58
CA MET A 34 8.73 5.91 1.45
C MET A 34 7.29 6.23 1.83
N LYS A 35 6.87 5.98 3.08
CA LYS A 35 5.48 6.09 3.54
C LYS A 35 4.77 7.39 3.13
N ASN A 36 5.44 8.53 3.20
CA ASN A 36 4.83 9.84 2.93
C ASN A 36 4.86 10.24 1.44
N SER A 37 5.52 9.47 0.59
CA SER A 37 5.70 9.75 -0.83
C SER A 37 5.28 8.61 -1.75
N THR A 38 4.80 7.50 -1.19
CA THR A 38 4.23 6.38 -1.93
C THR A 38 2.85 6.74 -2.49
N LEU A 39 2.70 6.63 -3.81
CA LEU A 39 1.38 6.65 -4.47
C LEU A 39 0.76 5.25 -4.37
N LYS A 40 -0.56 5.19 -4.24
CA LYS A 40 -1.30 3.94 -4.05
C LYS A 40 -2.40 3.82 -5.12
N ALA A 41 -2.52 2.66 -5.74
CA ALA A 41 -3.61 2.33 -6.64
C ALA A 41 -4.34 1.08 -6.19
N VAL A 42 -5.64 1.03 -6.45
CA VAL A 42 -6.47 -0.18 -6.29
C VAL A 42 -6.97 -0.58 -7.67
N GLY A 43 -6.59 -1.76 -8.13
CA GLY A 43 -6.73 -2.13 -9.54
C GLY A 43 -5.89 -1.22 -10.44
N VAL A 44 -6.55 -0.39 -11.26
CA VAL A 44 -5.89 0.53 -12.22
C VAL A 44 -5.99 2.01 -11.82
N ASP A 45 -6.72 2.34 -10.76
CA ASP A 45 -7.02 3.71 -10.37
C ASP A 45 -6.28 4.11 -9.10
N TYR A 46 -5.72 5.33 -9.09
CA TYR A 46 -5.15 5.90 -7.87
C TYR A 46 -6.25 6.21 -6.87
N GLN A 47 -6.04 5.80 -5.62
CA GLN A 47 -7.02 5.98 -4.55
C GLN A 47 -6.43 6.76 -3.36
N PRO A 48 -7.25 7.57 -2.68
CA PRO A 48 -6.84 8.26 -1.47
C PRO A 48 -6.81 7.31 -0.27
N ASP A 49 -6.19 7.74 0.84
CA ASP A 49 -6.04 6.94 2.05
C ASP A 49 -7.36 6.58 2.74
N ASP A 50 -8.43 7.32 2.49
CA ASP A 50 -9.80 7.07 2.98
C ASP A 50 -10.62 6.10 2.11
N PHE A 51 -10.07 5.62 0.99
CA PHE A 51 -10.70 4.57 0.19
C PHE A 51 -10.91 3.29 1.00
N ILE A 52 -12.12 2.72 0.92
CA ILE A 52 -12.49 1.48 1.63
C ILE A 52 -12.21 0.29 0.73
N LEU A 53 -11.35 -0.62 1.20
CA LEU A 53 -10.98 -1.84 0.49
C LEU A 53 -12.08 -2.90 0.59
N SER A 54 -12.22 -3.66 -0.48
CA SER A 54 -13.07 -4.84 -0.58
C SER A 54 -12.24 -6.12 -0.68
N ASP A 55 -12.87 -7.26 -0.40
CA ASP A 55 -12.23 -8.56 -0.60
C ASP A 55 -11.80 -8.74 -2.07
N GLY A 56 -10.56 -9.20 -2.25
CA GLY A 56 -9.95 -9.39 -3.57
C GLY A 56 -9.38 -8.12 -4.23
N ASP A 57 -9.40 -6.96 -3.57
CA ASP A 57 -8.77 -5.75 -4.11
C ASP A 57 -7.24 -5.91 -4.20
N GLU A 58 -6.69 -5.63 -5.38
CA GLU A 58 -5.24 -5.59 -5.61
C GLU A 58 -4.70 -4.18 -5.38
N VAL A 59 -3.77 -4.04 -4.43
CA VAL A 59 -3.17 -2.75 -4.06
C VAL A 59 -1.74 -2.66 -4.60
N SER A 60 -1.50 -1.68 -5.47
CA SER A 60 -0.15 -1.36 -5.97
C SER A 60 0.45 -0.17 -5.22
N LEU A 61 1.69 -0.32 -4.76
CA LEU A 61 2.47 0.73 -4.09
C LEU A 61 3.57 1.23 -5.03
N PHE A 62 3.50 2.51 -5.39
CA PHE A 62 4.49 3.14 -6.25
C PHE A 62 5.40 4.02 -5.40
N PRO A 63 6.65 3.59 -5.15
CA PRO A 63 7.61 4.42 -4.44
C PRO A 63 7.90 5.71 -5.22
N PRO A 64 8.39 6.77 -4.56
CA PRO A 64 8.79 7.98 -5.25
C PRO A 64 9.79 7.66 -6.36
N VAL A 65 9.43 7.99 -7.59
CA VAL A 65 10.35 7.87 -8.72
C VAL A 65 11.39 8.99 -8.62
N GLN A 66 12.67 8.63 -8.43
CA GLN A 66 13.76 9.56 -8.71
C GLN A 66 13.90 9.62 -10.23
N GLY A 67 13.14 10.52 -10.86
CA GLY A 67 13.24 10.76 -12.30
C GLY A 67 14.39 11.72 -12.61
N GLY A 68 15.39 11.24 -13.38
CA GLY A 68 16.40 12.05 -14.07
C GLY A 68 17.82 11.90 -13.54
#